data_AF-A0A9D0TJR2-F1
#
_entry.id   AF-A0A9D0TJR2-F1
#
_cell.length_a   1.000
_cell.length_b   1.000
_cell.length_c   1.000
_cell.angle_alpha   90.00
_cell.angle_beta   90.00
_cell.angle_gamma   90.00
#
_symmetry.space_group_name_H-M   'P 1'
#
loop_
_entity.id
_entity.type
_entity.pdbx_description
1 polymer ?
#
loop_
_entity_poly.entity_id
_entity_poly.type
_entity_poly.pdbx_seq_one_letter_code
_entity_poly.pdbx_strand_id
1 'polypeptide(L)'
;MRTHLQRLWGNLGPGLLYAGAAVGVSHLVMSTKAGAKYEFLLLLLIPLIHLIKYPFYKFGPQYTALTGRNILHGYSALGKWALALYIGMTLLSMCLIQAAVTLVASSIAVTFFGLSIPAEYMPHLPAILLLMVAAMILYIGQYSLLDKVMKGVIIVLALTTLASLALVFMEASGVPKARPEFSLTNYADLMFLAAFLGWMPAPMDVSVWHSVWSEESQSAENKKVLDKVQDNDTMKKAMLDFKVGFFGTALLAMAFLSLGALVMFGNGSTPSNNGAVFAGQIIRLYTESLG
;
A
#
# COMPACT_ATOMS: atom_id res chain seq x y z
N MET A 1 6.43 -32.40 10.09
CA MET A 1 6.09 -32.07 8.69
C MET A 1 5.24 -30.79 8.73
N ARG A 2 5.72 -29.66 8.18
CA ARG A 2 4.95 -28.40 8.22
C ARG A 2 3.67 -28.55 7.40
N THR A 3 2.54 -28.05 7.90
CA THR A 3 1.25 -28.07 7.16
C THR A 3 1.34 -27.22 5.89
N HIS A 4 0.45 -27.46 4.92
CA HIS A 4 0.38 -26.65 3.69
C HIS A 4 0.24 -25.14 4.01
N LEU A 5 -0.56 -24.81 5.05
CA LEU A 5 -0.71 -23.45 5.57
C LEU A 5 0.60 -22.89 6.15
N GLN A 6 1.35 -23.67 6.93
CA GLN A 6 2.65 -23.25 7.47
C GLN A 6 3.71 -23.03 6.39
N ARG A 7 3.64 -23.76 5.27
CA ARG A 7 4.51 -23.54 4.10
C ARG A 7 4.14 -22.26 3.36
N LEU A 8 2.84 -22.02 3.13
CA LEU A 8 2.36 -20.77 2.54
C LEU A 8 2.75 -19.55 3.39
N TRP A 9 2.55 -19.62 4.70
CA TRP A 9 2.89 -18.55 5.64
C TRP A 9 4.39 -18.23 5.69
N GLY A 10 5.24 -19.25 5.56
CA GLY A 10 6.68 -19.07 5.48
C GLY A 10 7.15 -18.47 4.15
N ASN A 11 6.42 -18.73 3.06
CA ASN A 11 6.78 -18.26 1.72
C ASN A 11 6.28 -16.85 1.40
N LEU A 12 5.29 -16.35 2.14
CA LEU A 12 4.81 -14.98 2.00
C LEU A 12 5.67 -14.07 2.87
N GLY A 13 6.06 -12.89 2.39
CA GLY A 13 6.82 -11.93 3.19
C GLY A 13 7.10 -10.63 2.43
N PRO A 14 8.12 -10.59 1.56
CA PRO A 14 8.42 -9.42 0.73
C PRO A 14 7.21 -8.88 -0.06
N GLY A 15 6.36 -9.76 -0.58
CA GLY A 15 5.13 -9.41 -1.29
C GLY A 15 4.06 -8.80 -0.38
N LEU A 16 3.95 -9.24 0.88
CA LEU A 16 3.07 -8.62 1.86
C LEU A 16 3.64 -7.30 2.40
N LEU A 17 4.97 -7.16 2.48
CA LEU A 17 5.63 -5.87 2.74
C LEU A 17 5.37 -4.88 1.60
N TYR A 18 5.47 -5.33 0.36
CA TYR A 18 5.05 -4.56 -0.81
C TYR A 18 3.58 -4.14 -0.69
N ALA A 19 2.69 -5.06 -0.36
CA ALA A 19 1.28 -4.75 -0.19
C ALA A 19 1.08 -3.71 0.93
N GLY A 20 1.79 -3.85 2.05
CA GLY A 20 1.76 -2.88 3.14
C GLY A 20 2.28 -1.50 2.78
N ALA A 21 3.34 -1.43 1.97
CA ALA A 21 3.85 -0.17 1.45
C ALA A 21 2.91 0.49 0.42
N ALA A 22 2.12 -0.32 -0.29
CA ALA A 22 1.14 0.15 -1.27
C ALA A 22 -0.19 0.58 -0.63
N VAL A 23 -0.71 -0.19 0.35
CA VAL A 23 -2.02 0.04 0.97
C VAL A 23 -1.94 1.14 2.03
N GLY A 24 -1.82 2.38 1.54
CA GLY A 24 -1.89 3.61 2.31
C GLY A 24 -2.57 4.70 1.47
N VAL A 25 -1.79 5.65 0.97
CA VAL A 25 -2.31 6.80 0.21
C VAL A 25 -3.08 6.38 -1.06
N SER A 26 -2.57 5.45 -1.88
CA SER A 26 -3.27 5.03 -3.12
C SER A 26 -4.59 4.31 -2.85
N HIS A 27 -4.61 3.44 -1.84
CA HIS A 27 -5.73 2.55 -1.58
C HIS A 27 -6.73 3.20 -0.64
N LEU A 28 -6.35 3.38 0.63
CA LEU A 28 -7.19 3.91 1.69
C LEU A 28 -7.67 5.34 1.38
N VAL A 29 -6.78 6.22 0.89
CA VAL A 29 -7.13 7.62 0.61
C VAL A 29 -7.69 7.77 -0.79
N MET A 30 -6.88 7.53 -1.83
CA MET A 30 -7.22 7.89 -3.20
C MET A 30 -8.31 7.00 -3.81
N SER A 31 -8.34 5.69 -3.52
CA SER A 31 -9.39 4.81 -4.05
C SER A 31 -10.74 5.13 -3.41
N THR A 32 -10.78 5.30 -2.09
CA THR A 32 -12.00 5.77 -1.40
C THR A 32 -12.46 7.14 -1.94
N LYS A 33 -11.53 8.07 -2.18
CA LYS A 33 -11.84 9.36 -2.82
C LYS A 33 -12.40 9.21 -4.23
N ALA A 34 -11.85 8.29 -5.02
CA ALA A 34 -12.31 8.02 -6.37
C ALA A 34 -13.76 7.51 -6.34
N GLY A 35 -14.08 6.60 -5.43
CA GLY A 35 -15.42 6.08 -5.23
C GLY A 35 -16.41 7.15 -4.79
N ALA A 36 -16.03 7.93 -3.79
CA ALA A 36 -16.89 8.98 -3.24
C ALA A 36 -17.15 10.15 -4.22
N LYS A 37 -16.26 10.39 -5.19
CA LYS A 37 -16.40 11.48 -6.17
C LYS A 37 -16.97 11.02 -7.52
N TYR A 38 -16.56 9.85 -8.00
CA TYR A 38 -16.90 9.37 -9.35
C TYR A 38 -17.63 8.03 -9.35
N GLU A 39 -18.15 7.61 -8.19
CA GLU A 39 -18.85 6.34 -8.03
C GLU A 39 -17.97 5.18 -8.55
N PHE A 40 -18.50 4.33 -9.42
CA PHE A 40 -17.76 3.21 -10.02
C PHE A 40 -17.04 3.57 -11.34
N LEU A 41 -17.09 4.82 -11.80
CA LEU A 41 -16.59 5.22 -13.12
C LEU A 41 -15.10 4.90 -13.31
N LEU A 42 -14.29 5.06 -12.26
CA LEU A 42 -12.84 4.82 -12.30
C LEU A 42 -12.44 3.40 -11.87
N LEU A 43 -13.40 2.52 -11.52
CA LEU A 43 -13.12 1.20 -10.96
C LEU A 43 -12.24 0.35 -11.89
N LEU A 44 -12.58 0.30 -13.18
CA LEU A 44 -11.86 -0.51 -14.18
C LEU A 44 -10.45 0.04 -14.49
N LEU A 45 -10.15 1.28 -14.11
CA LEU A 45 -8.81 1.83 -14.30
C LEU A 45 -7.80 1.23 -13.30
N ILE A 46 -8.26 0.70 -12.16
CA ILE A 46 -7.42 0.02 -11.18
C ILE A 46 -6.76 -1.23 -11.78
N PRO A 47 -7.50 -2.25 -12.27
CA PRO A 47 -6.86 -3.43 -12.87
C PRO A 47 -6.07 -3.07 -14.13
N LEU A 48 -6.52 -2.07 -14.91
CA LEU A 48 -5.80 -1.59 -16.09
C LEU A 48 -4.41 -1.03 -15.72
N ILE A 49 -4.33 -0.13 -14.73
CA ILE A 49 -3.05 0.47 -14.33
C ILE A 49 -2.13 -0.56 -13.67
N HIS A 50 -2.69 -1.53 -12.95
CA HIS A 50 -1.93 -2.67 -12.42
C HIS A 50 -1.33 -3.51 -13.56
N LEU A 51 -2.10 -3.79 -14.62
CA LEU A 51 -1.58 -4.52 -15.78
C LEU A 51 -0.47 -3.74 -16.49
N ILE A 52 -0.69 -2.45 -16.76
CA ILE A 52 0.29 -1.58 -17.43
C ILE A 52 1.60 -1.53 -16.62
N LYS A 53 1.51 -1.40 -15.30
CA LYS A 53 2.69 -1.23 -14.44
C LYS A 53 3.28 -2.53 -13.90
N TYR A 54 2.63 -3.68 -14.13
CA TYR A 54 3.07 -4.98 -13.64
C TYR A 54 4.56 -5.27 -13.91
N PRO A 55 5.12 -5.00 -15.11
CA PRO A 55 6.52 -5.29 -15.38
C PRO A 55 7.48 -4.58 -14.41
N PHE A 56 7.23 -3.32 -14.10
CA PHE A 56 8.10 -2.49 -13.26
C PHE A 56 8.23 -3.05 -11.85
N TYR A 57 7.14 -3.53 -11.25
CA TYR A 57 7.18 -4.11 -9.91
C TYR A 57 7.67 -5.57 -9.92
N LYS A 58 7.42 -6.31 -11.00
CA LYS A 58 7.89 -7.70 -11.16
C LYS A 58 9.42 -7.78 -11.15
N PHE A 59 10.11 -6.79 -11.75
CA PHE A 59 11.57 -6.80 -11.84
C PHE A 59 12.27 -6.80 -10.48
N GLY A 60 11.69 -6.18 -9.44
CA GLY A 60 12.21 -6.19 -8.07
C GLY A 60 12.53 -7.59 -7.53
N PRO A 61 11.51 -8.39 -7.20
CA PRO A 61 11.68 -9.73 -6.66
C PRO A 61 12.28 -10.69 -7.70
N GLN A 62 12.04 -10.48 -9.01
CA GLN A 62 12.61 -11.33 -10.05
C GLN A 62 14.12 -11.20 -10.14
N TYR A 63 14.66 -9.97 -10.04
CA TYR A 63 16.10 -9.73 -10.06
C TYR A 63 16.79 -10.41 -8.88
N THR A 64 16.24 -10.24 -7.67
CA THR A 64 16.79 -10.88 -6.47
C THR A 64 16.70 -12.41 -6.53
N ALA A 65 15.60 -12.96 -7.07
CA ALA A 65 15.45 -14.41 -7.22
C ALA A 65 16.44 -15.02 -8.23
N LEU A 66 16.89 -14.26 -9.24
CA LEU A 66 17.87 -14.72 -10.24
C LEU A 66 19.31 -14.55 -9.77
N THR A 67 19.62 -13.43 -9.11
CA THR A 67 21.00 -13.03 -8.83
C THR A 67 21.42 -13.26 -7.38
N GLY A 68 20.46 -13.48 -6.48
CA GLY A 68 20.69 -13.49 -5.04
C GLY A 68 21.04 -12.13 -4.45
N ARG A 69 20.92 -11.04 -5.23
CA ARG A 69 21.25 -9.66 -4.83
C ARG A 69 20.12 -8.71 -5.18
N ASN A 70 19.94 -7.64 -4.42
CA ASN A 70 18.98 -6.58 -4.73
C ASN A 70 19.41 -5.73 -5.94
N ILE A 71 18.46 -4.94 -6.46
CA ILE A 71 18.65 -4.12 -7.67
C ILE A 71 19.74 -3.04 -7.51
N LEU A 72 20.08 -2.59 -6.29
CA LEU A 72 21.15 -1.61 -6.08
C LEU A 72 22.51 -2.15 -6.52
N HIS A 73 22.73 -3.46 -6.37
CA HIS A 73 23.92 -4.10 -6.93
C HIS A 73 23.92 -4.05 -8.47
N GLY A 74 22.75 -4.14 -9.10
CA GLY A 74 22.58 -3.94 -10.53
C GLY A 74 22.89 -2.51 -10.97
N TYR A 75 22.39 -1.51 -10.24
CA TYR A 75 22.74 -0.10 -10.50
C TYR A 75 24.24 0.17 -10.31
N SER A 76 24.85 -0.41 -9.27
CA SER A 76 26.29 -0.32 -9.06
C SER A 76 27.07 -0.95 -10.23
N ALA A 77 26.59 -2.07 -10.79
CA ALA A 77 27.18 -2.71 -11.96
C ALA A 77 27.04 -1.89 -13.26
N LEU A 78 25.98 -1.08 -13.41
CA LEU A 78 25.85 -0.10 -14.50
C LEU A 78 26.81 1.10 -14.34
N GLY A 79 27.25 1.37 -13.11
CA GLY A 79 28.21 2.40 -12.76
C GLY A 79 27.76 3.27 -11.60
N LYS A 80 28.72 3.94 -10.95
CA LYS A 80 28.47 4.78 -9.77
C LYS A 80 27.45 5.90 -10.02
N TRP A 81 27.32 6.37 -11.26
CA TRP A 81 26.35 7.39 -11.65
C TRP A 81 24.90 6.93 -11.47
N ALA A 82 24.59 5.67 -11.81
CA ALA A 82 23.24 5.13 -11.72
C ALA A 82 22.82 4.97 -10.25
N LEU A 83 23.75 4.49 -9.41
CA LEU A 83 23.55 4.40 -7.97
C LEU A 83 23.39 5.80 -7.34
N ALA A 84 24.22 6.78 -7.73
CA ALA A 84 24.12 8.15 -7.23
C ALA A 84 22.80 8.82 -7.64
N LEU A 85 22.36 8.61 -8.88
CA LEU A 85 21.06 9.10 -9.37
C LEU A 85 19.91 8.49 -8.56
N TYR A 86 19.93 7.17 -8.34
CA TYR A 86 18.94 6.51 -7.50
C TYR A 86 18.91 7.08 -6.08
N ILE A 87 20.07 7.19 -5.42
CA ILE A 87 20.16 7.77 -4.07
C ILE A 87 19.61 9.20 -4.06
N GLY A 88 19.96 10.03 -5.04
CA GLY A 88 19.45 11.39 -5.16
C GLY A 88 17.92 11.43 -5.32
N MET A 89 17.36 10.58 -6.18
CA MET A 89 15.91 10.46 -6.35
C MET A 89 15.22 9.96 -5.08
N THR A 90 15.77 8.97 -4.39
CA THR A 90 15.23 8.44 -3.14
C THR A 90 15.26 9.48 -2.03
N LEU A 91 16.35 10.23 -1.87
CA LEU A 91 16.43 11.30 -0.87
C LEU A 91 15.38 12.40 -1.11
N LEU A 92 15.11 12.71 -2.39
CA LEU A 92 14.07 13.68 -2.75
C LEU A 92 12.65 13.12 -2.51
N SER A 93 12.38 11.89 -2.95
CA SER A 93 11.04 11.30 -2.85
C SER A 93 10.68 10.89 -1.42
N MET A 94 11.63 10.40 -0.63
CA MET A 94 11.37 9.87 0.70
C MET A 94 10.80 10.93 1.64
N CYS A 95 11.26 12.19 1.56
CA CYS A 95 10.74 13.26 2.40
C CYS A 95 9.26 13.54 2.11
N LEU A 96 8.88 13.52 0.84
CA LEU A 96 7.50 13.73 0.40
C LEU A 96 6.59 12.55 0.77
N ILE A 97 7.05 11.32 0.51
CA ILE A 97 6.32 10.09 0.86
C ILE A 97 6.13 10.02 2.37
N GLN A 98 7.20 10.26 3.14
CA GLN A 98 7.16 10.17 4.60
C GLN A 98 6.25 11.25 5.19
N ALA A 99 6.32 12.49 4.72
CA ALA A 99 5.39 13.52 5.13
C ALA A 99 3.93 13.10 4.88
N ALA A 100 3.61 12.63 3.67
CA ALA A 100 2.25 12.22 3.33
C ALA A 100 1.74 11.05 4.21
N VAL A 101 2.53 9.98 4.34
CA VAL A 101 2.13 8.76 5.07
C VAL A 101 2.06 9.02 6.58
N THR A 102 3.06 9.70 7.16
CA THR A 102 3.09 9.97 8.59
C THR A 102 1.99 10.94 9.02
N LEU A 103 1.68 11.96 8.21
CA LEU A 103 0.60 12.90 8.54
C LEU A 103 -0.76 12.20 8.59
N VAL A 104 -1.06 11.35 7.59
CA VAL A 104 -2.29 10.56 7.57
C VAL A 104 -2.33 9.58 8.75
N ALA A 105 -1.24 8.86 9.00
CA ALA A 105 -1.16 7.92 10.12
C ALA A 105 -1.35 8.62 11.48
N SER A 106 -0.73 9.79 11.67
CA SER A 106 -0.87 10.59 12.88
C SER A 106 -2.30 11.07 13.10
N SER A 107 -2.98 11.47 12.02
CA SER A 107 -4.38 11.90 12.06
C SER A 107 -5.30 10.74 12.42
N ILE A 108 -5.11 9.56 11.82
CA ILE A 108 -5.87 8.35 12.17
C ILE A 108 -5.63 7.98 13.64
N ALA A 109 -4.38 8.00 14.10
CA ALA A 109 -4.07 7.66 15.49
C ALA A 109 -4.74 8.62 16.49
N VAL A 110 -4.68 9.93 16.24
CA VAL A 110 -5.32 10.93 17.10
C VAL A 110 -6.83 10.73 17.17
N THR A 111 -7.48 10.54 16.01
CA THR A 111 -8.94 10.31 15.97
C THR A 111 -9.33 8.98 16.60
N PHE A 112 -8.60 7.89 16.32
CA PHE A 112 -8.92 6.55 16.80
C PHE A 112 -8.76 6.43 18.33
N PHE A 113 -7.69 6.97 18.90
CA PHE A 113 -7.45 6.93 20.34
C PHE A 113 -8.15 8.07 21.10
N GLY A 114 -8.88 8.95 20.42
CA GLY A 114 -9.56 10.10 21.03
C GLY A 114 -8.60 11.06 21.73
N LEU A 115 -7.39 11.25 21.17
CA LEU A 115 -6.34 12.05 21.81
C LEU A 115 -6.65 13.55 21.67
N SER A 116 -6.85 14.23 22.80
CA SER A 116 -7.02 15.69 22.84
C SER A 116 -5.66 16.38 22.77
N ILE A 117 -5.12 16.55 21.56
CA ILE A 117 -3.88 17.30 21.32
C ILE A 117 -4.23 18.75 20.95
N PRO A 118 -3.62 19.76 21.59
CA PRO A 118 -3.83 21.16 21.22
C PRO A 118 -3.55 21.40 19.73
N ALA A 119 -4.36 22.24 19.09
CA ALA A 119 -4.28 22.49 17.64
C ALA A 119 -2.90 23.02 17.19
N GLU A 120 -2.18 23.71 18.08
CA GLU A 120 -0.81 24.19 17.82
C GLU A 120 0.22 23.06 17.61
N TYR A 121 0.00 21.87 18.17
CA TYR A 121 0.90 20.72 18.03
C TYR A 121 0.43 19.71 16.98
N MET A 122 -0.80 19.82 16.51
CA MET A 122 -1.36 18.94 15.49
C MET A 122 -0.99 19.46 14.08
N PRO A 123 -0.54 18.61 13.14
CA PRO A 123 -0.30 17.16 13.22
C PRO A 123 1.15 16.77 13.60
N HIS A 124 2.04 17.74 13.84
CA HIS A 124 3.49 17.50 13.90
C HIS A 124 3.94 16.63 15.08
N LEU A 125 3.44 16.88 16.30
CA LEU A 125 3.85 16.15 17.49
C LEU A 125 3.52 14.63 17.42
N PRO A 126 2.26 14.22 17.13
CA PRO A 126 1.94 12.80 16.99
C PRO A 126 2.65 12.16 15.79
N ALA A 127 2.92 12.90 14.71
CA ALA A 127 3.72 12.41 13.59
C ALA A 127 5.16 12.07 14.01
N ILE A 128 5.83 12.94 14.76
CA ILE A 128 7.18 12.71 15.29
C ILE A 128 7.19 11.51 16.23
N LEU A 129 6.23 11.41 17.15
CA LEU A 129 6.11 10.27 18.07
C LEU A 129 5.97 8.96 17.30
N LEU A 130 5.11 8.92 16.28
CA LEU A 130 4.88 7.74 15.46
C LEU A 130 6.15 7.31 14.71
N LEU A 131 6.90 8.28 14.16
CA LEU A 131 8.20 8.01 13.53
C LEU A 131 9.23 7.45 14.52
N MET A 132 9.28 7.99 15.74
CA MET A 132 10.19 7.50 16.78
C MET A 132 9.85 6.06 17.17
N VAL A 133 8.57 5.73 17.33
CA VAL A 133 8.11 4.35 17.61
C VAL A 133 8.46 3.43 16.46
N ALA A 134 8.18 3.82 15.21
CA ALA A 134 8.53 3.03 14.03
C ALA A 134 10.04 2.79 13.93
N ALA A 135 10.86 3.82 14.17
CA ALA A 135 12.31 3.72 14.18
C ALA A 135 12.80 2.77 15.28
N MET A 136 12.21 2.83 16.48
CA MET A 136 12.56 1.94 17.59
C MET A 136 12.21 0.47 17.28
N ILE A 137 11.03 0.22 16.70
CA ILE A 137 10.60 -1.12 16.25
C ILE A 137 11.59 -1.68 15.24
N LEU A 138 11.99 -0.89 14.25
CA LEU A 138 12.94 -1.31 13.22
C LEU A 138 14.35 -1.53 13.77
N TYR A 139 14.79 -0.66 14.69
CA TYR A 139 16.10 -0.77 15.34
C TYR A 139 16.24 -2.07 16.15
N ILE A 140 15.20 -2.45 16.91
CA ILE A 140 15.22 -3.65 17.76
C ILE A 140 14.97 -4.92 16.95
N GLY A 141 13.94 -4.92 16.10
CA GLY A 141 13.40 -6.14 15.50
C GLY A 141 13.86 -6.43 14.07
N GLN A 142 14.53 -5.46 13.43
CA GLN A 142 15.04 -5.55 12.05
C GLN A 142 13.99 -6.12 11.08
N TYR A 143 14.41 -6.91 10.08
CA TYR A 143 13.50 -7.49 9.09
C TYR A 143 12.47 -8.46 9.71
N SER A 144 12.86 -9.25 10.72
CA SER A 144 12.01 -10.31 11.28
C SER A 144 10.75 -9.77 11.97
N LEU A 145 10.88 -8.67 12.72
CA LEU A 145 9.73 -8.04 13.35
C LEU A 145 8.85 -7.33 12.32
N LEU A 146 9.48 -6.63 11.36
CA LEU A 146 8.77 -5.96 10.27
C LEU A 146 7.89 -6.95 9.48
N ASP A 147 8.46 -8.08 9.05
CA ASP A 147 7.72 -9.12 8.31
C ASP A 147 6.50 -9.64 9.08
N LYS A 148 6.69 -10.00 10.37
CA LYS A 148 5.61 -10.54 11.22
C LYS A 148 4.48 -9.53 11.46
N VAL A 149 4.84 -8.29 11.79
CA VAL A 149 3.86 -7.22 12.03
C VAL A 149 3.07 -6.93 10.75
N MET A 150 3.76 -6.80 9.62
CA MET A 150 3.12 -6.46 8.35
C MET A 150 2.20 -7.55 7.82
N LYS A 151 2.55 -8.83 8.03
CA LYS A 151 1.63 -9.96 7.78
C LYS A 151 0.33 -9.81 8.56
N GLY A 152 0.43 -9.57 9.86
CA GLY A 152 -0.74 -9.38 10.72
C GLY A 152 -1.61 -8.20 10.25
N VAL A 153 -0.98 -7.04 10.07
CA VAL A 153 -1.66 -5.79 9.67
C VAL A 153 -2.38 -5.96 8.33
N ILE A 154 -1.71 -6.48 7.30
CA ILE A 154 -2.31 -6.58 5.96
C ILE A 154 -3.43 -7.61 5.90
N ILE A 155 -3.30 -8.73 6.60
CA ILE A 155 -4.36 -9.74 6.65
C ILE A 155 -5.59 -9.20 7.38
N VAL A 156 -5.40 -8.58 8.55
CA VAL A 156 -6.50 -7.98 9.30
C VAL A 156 -7.19 -6.92 8.44
N LEU A 157 -6.42 -6.00 7.85
CA LEU A 157 -6.94 -4.95 6.98
C LEU A 157 -7.72 -5.53 5.79
N ALA A 158 -7.18 -6.55 5.12
CA ALA A 158 -7.83 -7.15 3.97
C ALA A 158 -9.16 -7.81 4.37
N LEU A 159 -9.16 -8.58 5.45
CA LEU A 159 -10.37 -9.26 5.94
C LEU A 159 -11.43 -8.27 6.40
N THR A 160 -11.07 -7.23 7.17
CA THR A 160 -12.05 -6.23 7.64
C THR A 160 -12.59 -5.39 6.50
N THR A 161 -11.76 -5.02 5.52
CA THR A 161 -12.20 -4.27 4.33
C THR A 161 -13.17 -5.09 3.49
N LEU A 162 -12.85 -6.35 3.21
CA LEU A 162 -13.71 -7.24 2.43
C LEU A 162 -15.01 -7.58 3.17
N ALA A 163 -14.95 -7.78 4.49
CA ALA A 163 -16.14 -7.98 5.32
C ALA A 163 -17.05 -6.75 5.31
N SER A 164 -16.49 -5.56 5.54
CA SER A 164 -17.22 -4.29 5.46
C SER A 164 -17.88 -4.11 4.10
N LEU A 165 -17.15 -4.37 3.00
CA LEU A 165 -17.71 -4.29 1.66
C LEU A 165 -18.87 -5.27 1.44
N ALA A 166 -18.73 -6.51 1.91
CA ALA A 166 -19.78 -7.52 1.79
C ALA A 166 -21.06 -7.11 2.52
N LEU A 167 -20.94 -6.58 3.75
CA LEU A 167 -22.09 -6.08 4.53
C LEU A 167 -22.77 -4.90 3.83
N VAL A 168 -21.99 -3.92 3.35
CA VAL A 168 -22.55 -2.78 2.60
C VAL A 168 -23.30 -3.25 1.37
N PHE A 169 -22.78 -4.24 0.63
CA PHE A 169 -23.50 -4.81 -0.52
C PHE A 169 -24.81 -5.53 -0.13
N MET A 170 -24.85 -6.16 1.04
CA MET A 170 -26.07 -6.83 1.55
C MET A 170 -27.12 -5.82 2.00
N GLU A 171 -26.71 -4.67 2.53
CA GLU A 171 -27.60 -3.60 3.01
C GLU A 171 -27.95 -2.56 1.95
N ALA A 172 -27.21 -2.53 0.82
CA ALA A 172 -27.36 -1.54 -0.25
C ALA A 172 -28.78 -1.53 -0.83
N SER A 173 -29.60 -0.64 -0.27
CA SER A 173 -30.97 -0.37 -0.68
C SER A 173 -30.99 0.75 -1.72
N GLY A 174 -30.57 0.41 -2.93
CA GLY A 174 -30.68 1.27 -4.11
C GLY A 174 -29.41 2.04 -4.46
N VAL A 175 -29.10 2.09 -5.76
CA VAL A 175 -28.02 2.88 -6.36
C VAL A 175 -28.32 4.37 -6.19
N PRO A 176 -27.36 5.23 -5.81
CA PRO A 176 -27.56 6.67 -5.72
C PRO A 176 -28.20 7.24 -6.99
N LYS A 177 -29.15 8.17 -6.84
CA LYS A 177 -29.76 8.88 -7.99
C LYS A 177 -28.81 9.90 -8.64
N ALA A 178 -27.70 10.23 -7.97
CA ALA A 178 -26.67 11.10 -8.50
C ALA A 178 -25.94 10.38 -9.64
N ARG A 179 -25.63 11.12 -10.72
CA ARG A 179 -24.82 10.58 -11.82
C ARG A 179 -23.37 11.03 -11.63
N PRO A 180 -22.38 10.14 -11.76
CA PRO A 180 -20.99 10.54 -11.70
C PRO A 180 -20.67 11.43 -12.91
N GLU A 181 -20.02 12.56 -12.66
CA GLU A 181 -19.51 13.46 -13.70
C GLU A 181 -17.99 13.43 -13.68
N PHE A 182 -17.39 13.22 -14.85
CA PHE A 182 -15.96 13.32 -15.06
C PHE A 182 -15.72 13.99 -16.41
N SER A 183 -14.84 14.99 -16.42
CA SER A 183 -14.44 15.64 -17.67
C SER A 183 -12.92 15.70 -17.82
N LEU A 184 -12.43 15.24 -18.97
CA LEU A 184 -11.02 15.39 -19.36
C LEU A 184 -10.60 16.86 -19.55
N THR A 185 -11.56 17.76 -19.76
CA THR A 185 -11.30 19.20 -19.87
C THR A 185 -11.28 19.90 -18.51
N ASN A 186 -11.79 19.26 -17.45
CA ASN A 186 -11.75 19.80 -16.10
C ASN A 186 -10.37 19.54 -15.48
N TYR A 187 -9.66 20.61 -15.13
CA TYR A 187 -8.31 20.53 -14.56
C TYR A 187 -8.24 19.72 -13.26
N ALA A 188 -9.23 19.86 -12.37
CA ALA A 188 -9.24 19.15 -11.10
C ALA A 188 -9.46 17.64 -11.29
N ASP A 189 -10.32 17.25 -12.23
CA ASP A 189 -10.57 15.85 -12.57
C ASP A 189 -9.34 15.20 -13.21
N LEU A 190 -8.69 15.92 -14.13
CA LEU A 190 -7.46 15.48 -14.78
C LEU A 190 -6.31 15.31 -13.76
N MET A 191 -6.13 16.27 -12.85
CA MET A 191 -5.12 16.18 -11.80
C MET A 191 -5.42 15.05 -10.81
N PHE A 192 -6.69 14.84 -10.47
CA PHE A 192 -7.09 13.71 -9.64
C PHE A 192 -6.77 12.38 -10.33
N LEU A 193 -7.11 12.23 -11.61
CA LEU A 193 -6.84 11.02 -12.37
C LEU A 193 -5.34 10.75 -12.48
N ALA A 194 -4.54 11.78 -12.75
CA ALA A 194 -3.09 11.70 -12.81
C ALA A 194 -2.50 11.27 -11.46
N ALA A 195 -2.96 11.83 -10.34
CA ALA A 195 -2.53 11.44 -9.00
C ALA A 195 -2.96 10.00 -8.66
N PHE A 196 -4.22 9.65 -8.97
CA PHE A 196 -4.80 8.34 -8.70
C PHE A 196 -4.06 7.23 -9.45
N LEU A 197 -3.97 7.33 -10.78
CA LEU A 197 -3.29 6.32 -11.61
C LEU A 197 -1.77 6.42 -11.50
N GLY A 198 -1.23 7.61 -11.30
CA GLY A 198 0.22 7.84 -11.15
C GLY A 198 0.78 7.14 -9.92
N TRP A 199 0.09 7.22 -8.79
CA TRP A 199 0.52 6.58 -7.54
C TRP A 199 0.11 5.12 -7.41
N MET A 200 -0.96 4.68 -8.07
CA MET A 200 -1.44 3.30 -8.01
C MET A 200 -0.50 2.34 -8.78
N PRO A 201 -0.17 1.14 -8.25
CA PRO A 201 -0.41 0.68 -6.87
C PRO A 201 0.43 1.38 -5.80
N ALA A 202 1.69 1.66 -6.11
CA ALA A 202 2.65 2.33 -5.24
C ALA A 202 3.67 3.12 -6.09
N PRO A 203 4.49 4.00 -5.51
CA PRO A 203 5.63 4.60 -6.20
C PRO A 203 6.54 3.55 -6.85
N MET A 204 7.07 3.83 -8.05
CA MET A 204 7.80 2.82 -8.84
C MET A 204 9.14 2.41 -8.20
N ASP A 205 9.71 3.25 -7.34
CA ASP A 205 10.92 2.98 -6.55
C ASP A 205 10.71 1.89 -5.50
N VAL A 206 9.45 1.59 -5.11
CA VAL A 206 9.15 0.45 -4.23
C VAL A 206 9.62 -0.89 -4.82
N SER A 207 9.78 -0.99 -6.15
CA SER A 207 10.35 -2.18 -6.78
C SER A 207 11.77 -2.47 -6.30
N VAL A 208 12.56 -1.43 -6.03
CA VAL A 208 13.92 -1.55 -5.48
C VAL A 208 13.85 -1.97 -4.02
N TRP A 209 12.98 -1.35 -3.22
CA TRP A 209 12.74 -1.76 -1.83
C TRP A 209 12.27 -3.21 -1.71
N HIS A 210 11.37 -3.65 -2.60
CA HIS A 210 10.93 -5.02 -2.67
C HIS A 210 12.08 -5.98 -3.00
N SER A 211 13.01 -5.58 -3.86
CA SER A 211 14.23 -6.36 -4.14
C SER A 211 15.15 -6.48 -2.91
N VAL A 212 15.25 -5.44 -2.09
CA VAL A 212 16.00 -5.42 -0.83
C VAL A 212 15.35 -6.34 0.20
N TRP A 213 14.03 -6.21 0.42
CA TRP A 213 13.28 -7.12 1.31
C TRP A 213 13.36 -8.57 0.86
N SER A 214 13.37 -8.81 -0.46
CA SER A 214 13.56 -10.16 -1.01
C SER A 214 14.94 -10.73 -0.68
N GLU A 215 16.00 -9.91 -0.68
CA GLU A 215 17.36 -10.34 -0.36
C GLU A 215 17.51 -10.60 1.15
N GLU A 216 16.97 -9.71 1.97
CA GLU A 216 16.93 -9.87 3.43
C GLU A 216 16.13 -11.11 3.83
N SER A 217 15.00 -11.36 3.19
CA SER A 217 14.19 -12.58 3.42
C SER A 217 14.97 -13.86 3.09
N GLN A 218 15.75 -13.86 2.01
CA GLN A 218 16.59 -15.01 1.64
C GLN A 218 17.71 -15.22 2.66
N SER A 219 18.31 -14.12 3.13
CA SER A 219 19.40 -14.14 4.12
C SER A 219 18.92 -14.61 5.50
N ALA A 220 17.76 -14.12 5.95
CA ALA A 220 17.17 -14.47 7.25
C ALA A 220 16.72 -15.95 7.35
N GLU A 221 16.41 -16.60 6.22
CA GLU A 221 16.04 -18.02 6.19
C GLU A 221 17.24 -18.98 6.31
N ASN A 222 18.48 -18.49 6.52
CA ASN A 222 19.71 -19.30 6.48
C ASN A 222 19.82 -20.14 5.19
N LYS A 223 19.19 -19.69 4.10
CA LYS A 223 19.48 -20.24 2.77
C LYS A 223 20.87 -19.74 2.42
N LYS A 224 21.90 -20.56 2.68
CA LYS A 224 23.28 -20.31 2.27
C LYS A 224 23.27 -19.71 0.86
N VAL A 225 23.61 -18.42 0.79
CA VAL A 225 23.60 -17.56 -0.40
C VAL A 225 24.61 -18.03 -1.47
N LEU A 226 25.35 -19.12 -1.22
CA LEU A 226 26.49 -19.52 -2.04
C LEU A 226 26.26 -20.79 -2.89
N ASP A 227 25.25 -21.63 -2.64
CA ASP A 227 25.10 -22.91 -3.37
C ASP A 227 23.74 -23.12 -4.08
N LYS A 228 22.83 -22.14 -4.05
CA LYS A 228 21.51 -22.25 -4.71
C LYS A 228 21.18 -21.05 -5.57
N VAL A 229 22.12 -20.66 -6.43
CA VAL A 229 21.74 -20.00 -7.67
C VAL A 229 20.97 -21.04 -8.49
N GLN A 230 19.81 -20.68 -9.04
CA GLN A 230 19.13 -21.43 -10.12
C GLN A 230 18.19 -22.60 -9.77
N ASP A 231 17.52 -22.63 -8.62
CA ASP A 231 16.34 -23.51 -8.49
C ASP A 231 15.07 -22.81 -9.01
N ASN A 232 14.41 -23.42 -9.99
CA ASN A 232 13.11 -22.99 -10.53
C ASN A 232 12.06 -22.81 -9.41
N ASP A 233 12.21 -23.56 -8.30
CA ASP A 233 11.34 -23.44 -7.13
C ASP A 233 11.49 -22.08 -6.40
N THR A 234 12.71 -21.52 -6.30
CA THR A 234 12.95 -20.21 -5.67
C THR A 234 12.28 -19.08 -6.48
N MET A 235 12.42 -19.12 -7.81
CA MET A 235 11.74 -18.16 -8.70
C MET A 235 10.22 -18.27 -8.57
N LYS A 236 9.67 -19.50 -8.62
CA LYS A 236 8.23 -19.72 -8.49
C LYS A 236 7.68 -19.18 -7.16
N LYS A 237 8.39 -19.39 -6.06
CA LYS A 237 8.02 -18.87 -4.74
C LYS A 237 8.05 -17.35 -4.69
N ALA A 238 9.14 -16.72 -5.13
CA ALA A 238 9.26 -15.26 -5.15
C ALA A 238 8.17 -14.62 -6.04
N MET A 239 7.87 -15.22 -7.18
CA MET A 239 6.80 -14.73 -8.07
C MET A 239 5.41 -14.98 -7.52
N LEU A 240 5.18 -16.06 -6.78
CA LEU A 240 3.90 -16.29 -6.11
C LEU A 240 3.66 -15.24 -5.01
N ASP A 241 4.65 -15.03 -4.15
CA ASP A 241 4.60 -14.02 -3.08
C ASP A 241 4.36 -12.61 -3.65
N PHE A 242 5.12 -12.22 -4.66
CA PHE A 242 4.90 -10.96 -5.37
C PHE A 242 3.49 -10.86 -5.94
N LYS A 243 3.00 -11.88 -6.65
CA LYS A 243 1.65 -11.84 -7.27
C LYS A 243 0.55 -11.75 -6.22
N VAL A 244 0.68 -12.45 -5.10
CA VAL A 244 -0.28 -12.36 -3.98
C VAL A 244 -0.32 -10.94 -3.44
N GLY A 245 0.84 -10.32 -3.20
CA GLY A 245 0.92 -8.93 -2.78
C GLY A 245 0.33 -7.97 -3.82
N PHE A 246 0.77 -8.08 -5.07
CA PHE A 246 0.44 -7.17 -6.16
C PHE A 246 -1.03 -7.21 -6.61
N PHE A 247 -1.60 -8.40 -6.74
CA PHE A 247 -3.02 -8.52 -7.08
C PHE A 247 -3.91 -8.35 -5.85
N GLY A 248 -3.39 -8.68 -4.65
CA GLY A 248 -4.06 -8.37 -3.39
C GLY A 248 -4.27 -6.87 -3.20
N THR A 249 -3.27 -6.04 -3.54
CA THR A 249 -3.41 -4.57 -3.52
C THR A 249 -4.48 -4.10 -4.51
N ALA A 250 -4.50 -4.65 -5.74
CA ALA A 250 -5.54 -4.31 -6.73
C ALA A 250 -6.95 -4.58 -6.21
N LEU A 251 -7.15 -5.75 -5.58
CA LEU A 251 -8.41 -6.13 -4.97
C LEU A 251 -8.81 -5.17 -3.84
N LEU A 252 -7.86 -4.81 -2.98
CA LEU A 252 -8.09 -3.86 -1.90
C LEU A 252 -8.43 -2.46 -2.43
N ALA A 253 -7.77 -1.99 -3.48
CA ALA A 253 -8.07 -0.70 -4.10
C ALA A 253 -9.51 -0.67 -4.63
N MET A 254 -9.93 -1.74 -5.31
CA MET A 254 -11.31 -1.88 -5.78
C MET A 254 -12.30 -1.92 -4.62
N ALA A 255 -11.95 -2.57 -3.51
CA ALA A 255 -12.79 -2.61 -2.32
C ALA A 255 -12.95 -1.22 -1.68
N PHE A 256 -11.85 -0.48 -1.50
CA PHE A 256 -11.90 0.90 -0.99
C PHE A 256 -12.68 1.85 -1.90
N LEU A 257 -12.51 1.73 -3.22
CA LEU A 257 -13.31 2.49 -4.18
C LEU A 257 -14.79 2.16 -4.05
N SER A 258 -15.13 0.87 -3.99
CA SER A 258 -16.52 0.44 -3.85
C SER A 258 -17.15 0.92 -2.54
N LEU A 259 -16.42 0.85 -1.43
CA LEU A 259 -16.84 1.41 -0.16
C LEU A 259 -17.08 2.93 -0.23
N GLY A 260 -16.17 3.68 -0.85
CA GLY A 260 -16.36 5.11 -1.08
C GLY A 260 -17.59 5.42 -1.94
N ALA A 261 -17.83 4.62 -2.98
CA ALA A 261 -18.99 4.77 -3.85
C ALA A 261 -20.30 4.45 -3.11
N LEU A 262 -20.36 3.35 -2.36
CA LEU A 262 -21.60 2.90 -1.73
C LEU A 262 -21.97 3.71 -0.48
N VAL A 263 -20.98 4.19 0.28
CA VAL A 263 -21.23 4.87 1.57
C VAL A 263 -21.22 6.40 1.44
N MET A 264 -20.40 6.97 0.53
CA MET A 264 -20.18 8.42 0.48
C MET A 264 -20.78 9.10 -0.75
N PHE A 265 -20.84 8.43 -1.91
CA PHE A 265 -21.32 9.05 -3.14
C PHE A 265 -22.82 9.41 -3.04
N GLY A 266 -23.19 10.62 -3.46
CA GLY A 266 -24.58 11.09 -3.42
C GLY A 266 -25.12 11.50 -2.05
N ASN A 267 -24.39 11.24 -0.95
CA ASN A 267 -24.81 11.57 0.43
C ASN A 267 -24.35 12.95 0.91
N GLY A 268 -23.82 13.79 0.02
CA GLY A 268 -23.30 15.13 0.35
C GLY A 268 -21.97 15.12 1.13
N SER A 269 -21.43 13.94 1.45
CA SER A 269 -20.17 13.74 2.17
C SER A 269 -19.00 13.62 1.20
N THR A 270 -18.41 14.75 0.80
CA THR A 270 -17.15 14.72 0.06
C THR A 270 -15.99 14.37 0.99
N PRO A 271 -15.07 13.48 0.58
CA PRO A 271 -13.86 13.21 1.34
C PRO A 271 -13.06 14.48 1.62
N SER A 272 -12.71 14.70 2.88
CA SER A 272 -11.96 15.90 3.26
C SER A 272 -10.53 15.86 2.72
N ASN A 273 -9.98 17.04 2.42
CA ASN A 273 -8.56 17.22 2.20
C ASN A 273 -7.78 17.36 3.51
N ASN A 274 -8.48 17.56 4.65
CA ASN A 274 -7.88 17.51 5.97
C ASN A 274 -7.76 16.06 6.46
N GLY A 275 -6.54 15.64 6.84
CA GLY A 275 -6.24 14.27 7.24
C GLY A 275 -7.04 13.77 8.46
N ALA A 276 -7.30 14.62 9.45
CA ALA A 276 -8.06 14.25 10.65
C ALA A 276 -9.55 14.07 10.33
N VAL A 277 -10.11 14.97 9.53
CA VAL A 277 -11.51 14.85 9.08
C VAL A 277 -11.68 13.62 8.18
N PHE A 278 -10.74 13.39 7.26
CA PHE A 278 -10.73 12.20 6.41
C PHE A 278 -10.61 10.91 7.22
N ALA A 279 -9.74 10.88 8.23
CA ALA A 279 -9.63 9.75 9.15
C ALA A 279 -10.95 9.46 9.88
N GLY A 280 -11.64 10.50 10.35
CA GLY A 280 -12.98 10.37 10.93
C GLY A 280 -14.01 9.81 9.95
N GLN A 281 -13.98 10.26 8.69
CA GLN A 281 -14.85 9.73 7.63
C GLN A 281 -14.58 8.24 7.34
N ILE A 282 -13.31 7.82 7.35
CA ILE A 282 -12.93 6.41 7.18
C ILE A 282 -13.39 5.56 8.37
N ILE A 283 -13.13 6.00 9.60
CA ILE A 283 -13.58 5.27 10.80
C ILE A 283 -15.09 5.11 10.76
N ARG A 284 -15.81 6.20 10.43
CA ARG A 284 -17.27 6.19 10.31
C ARG A 284 -17.75 5.20 9.26
N LEU A 285 -17.09 5.15 8.10
CA LEU A 285 -17.41 4.20 7.04
C LEU A 285 -17.36 2.76 7.55
N TYR A 286 -16.31 2.39 8.30
CA TYR A 286 -16.21 1.05 8.88
C TYR A 286 -17.25 0.81 9.98
N THR A 287 -17.47 1.76 10.89
CA THR A 287 -18.45 1.58 11.99
C THR A 287 -19.88 1.53 11.50
N GLU A 288 -20.27 2.37 10.53
CA GLU A 288 -21.61 2.33 9.92
C GLU A 288 -21.85 1.00 9.18
N SER A 289 -20.80 0.40 8.61
CA SER A 289 -20.91 -0.85 7.85
C SER A 289 -20.87 -2.11 8.71
N LEU A 290 -20.10 -2.11 9.80
CA LEU A 290 -19.82 -3.31 10.61
C LEU A 290 -20.66 -3.38 11.90
N GLY A 291 -21.21 -2.25 12.37
CA GLY A 291 -21.88 -2.13 13.67
C GLY A 291 -20.90 -1.84 14.80
#